data_AF-A0A928GV30-F1
#
_entry.id   AF-A0A928GV30-F1
#
_cell.length_a   1.000
_cell.length_b   1.000
_cell.length_c   1.000
_cell.angle_alpha   90.00
_cell.angle_beta   90.00
_cell.angle_gamma   90.00
#
_symmetry.space_group_name_H-M   'P 1'
#
loop_
_entity.id
_entity.type
_entity.pdbx_description
1 polymer ?
#
loop_
_entity_poly.entity_id
_entity_poly.type
_entity_poly.pdbx_seq_one_letter_code
_entity_poly.pdbx_strand_id
1 'polypeptide(L)'
;MKLLILVPKLTNRLQYIFEVIFKEELGIQYELTTDKDLYTSYEDAKFQYGNAQLIDGTLFQKSVGILFERDITDQNIKICDYNDSKAIFPVFNDNSIFPFDVFAASFYIISRYEEYLPNVRDNHNRFQPQDSILYKMNILEKPVINIWAIELGKIIVERYPQIQLRKKTFKFIPTYDIDAAWAYKNKGIFRTTSAFCRDLLRLDFDEIKRRWSVLRNKRMDPFDTFDYQIELQKELKLNPLYFILCGDYADNDKNISILNSNFQNLIKRIGDYAHVGIHPSYSSYLKKDIVKKEVSRLSSVLKREITMSRQHFLRLYLPQSYQILIELDILNDYSMGYASQAGFRAGYADTFAFFDLENDIKTKLKIHPFALMDGTMRDYLQLDTQESFEKAKSLINEVKNVNGTFILLWHNETLSGEKRWEGWITLYRKILDYATHL
;
A
#
# COMPACT_ATOMS: atom_id res chain seq x y z
N MET A 1 -30.93 -8.89 6.62
CA MET A 1 -31.07 -10.10 5.78
C MET A 1 -29.69 -10.67 5.52
N LYS A 2 -29.53 -11.99 5.59
CA LYS A 2 -28.25 -12.67 5.38
C LYS A 2 -28.27 -13.33 4.00
N LEU A 3 -27.22 -13.12 3.20
CA LEU A 3 -27.06 -13.73 1.88
C LEU A 3 -26.57 -15.18 2.05
N LEU A 4 -27.34 -16.17 1.63
CA LEU A 4 -26.89 -17.56 1.62
C LEU A 4 -26.13 -17.85 0.31
N ILE A 5 -24.87 -18.28 0.43
CA ILE A 5 -24.01 -18.52 -0.71
C ILE A 5 -23.66 -20.00 -0.84
N LEU A 6 -24.15 -20.65 -1.91
CA LEU A 6 -23.78 -22.02 -2.24
C LEU A 6 -22.45 -22.06 -2.98
N VAL A 7 -21.52 -22.87 -2.48
CA VAL A 7 -20.21 -23.13 -3.09
C VAL A 7 -19.92 -24.64 -3.21
N PRO A 8 -19.11 -25.08 -4.18
CA PRO A 8 -18.74 -26.50 -4.33
C PRO A 8 -17.97 -27.03 -3.12
N LYS A 9 -17.13 -26.19 -2.52
CA LYS A 9 -16.20 -26.55 -1.45
C LYS A 9 -15.76 -25.32 -0.69
N LEU A 10 -15.58 -25.47 0.63
CA LEU A 10 -14.95 -24.45 1.48
C LEU A 10 -13.42 -24.61 1.44
N THR A 11 -12.73 -23.54 1.08
CA THR A 11 -11.26 -23.43 1.11
C THR A 11 -10.86 -22.11 1.77
N ASN A 12 -9.59 -21.97 2.16
CA ASN A 12 -9.10 -20.74 2.77
C ASN A 12 -9.09 -19.59 1.77
N ARG A 13 -8.66 -19.84 0.52
CA ARG A 13 -8.68 -18.86 -0.58
C ARG A 13 -10.07 -18.29 -0.85
N LEU A 14 -11.08 -19.17 -0.95
CA LEU A 14 -12.47 -18.78 -1.18
C LEU A 14 -13.03 -17.95 -0.01
N GLN A 15 -12.86 -18.46 1.22
CA GLN A 15 -13.34 -17.76 2.40
C GLN A 15 -12.70 -16.37 2.54
N TYR A 16 -11.40 -16.27 2.27
CA TYR A 16 -10.66 -15.01 2.31
C TYR A 16 -11.19 -14.00 1.30
N ILE A 17 -11.30 -14.35 0.02
CA ILE A 17 -11.72 -13.36 -0.99
C ILE A 17 -13.19 -12.99 -0.86
N PHE A 18 -14.04 -13.91 -0.40
CA PHE A 18 -15.44 -13.61 -0.09
C PHE A 18 -15.53 -12.67 1.11
N GLU A 19 -14.67 -12.81 2.11
CA GLU A 19 -14.64 -11.87 3.24
C GLU A 19 -14.22 -10.47 2.79
N VAL A 20 -13.18 -10.36 1.95
CA VAL A 20 -12.74 -9.07 1.38
C VAL A 20 -13.87 -8.40 0.61
N ILE A 21 -14.54 -9.12 -0.30
CA ILE A 21 -15.55 -8.52 -1.18
C ILE A 21 -16.89 -8.32 -0.47
N PHE A 22 -17.49 -9.37 0.09
CA PHE A 22 -18.82 -9.28 0.66
C PHE A 22 -18.83 -8.53 1.98
N LYS A 23 -17.90 -8.80 2.89
CA LYS A 23 -17.93 -8.25 4.26
C LYS A 23 -17.13 -6.95 4.40
N GLU A 24 -15.89 -6.91 3.92
CA GLU A 24 -15.01 -5.74 4.09
C GLU A 24 -15.41 -4.61 3.14
N GLU A 25 -15.58 -4.90 1.84
CA GLU A 25 -15.92 -3.90 0.84
C GLU A 25 -17.42 -3.55 0.83
N LEU A 26 -18.28 -4.56 0.67
CA LEU A 26 -19.72 -4.36 0.50
C LEU A 26 -20.51 -4.28 1.81
N GLY A 27 -19.97 -4.78 2.93
CA GLY A 27 -20.67 -4.84 4.22
C GLY A 27 -21.88 -5.77 4.27
N ILE A 28 -22.00 -6.71 3.33
CA ILE A 28 -23.05 -7.72 3.26
C ILE A 28 -22.76 -8.82 4.29
N GLN A 29 -23.76 -9.12 5.13
CA GLN A 29 -23.74 -10.31 5.97
C GLN A 29 -24.08 -11.53 5.11
N TYR A 30 -23.24 -12.56 5.15
CA TYR A 30 -23.42 -13.77 4.35
C TYR A 30 -23.15 -15.05 5.14
N GLU A 31 -23.62 -16.17 4.60
CA GLU A 31 -23.31 -17.54 5.05
C GLU A 31 -22.84 -18.36 3.86
N LEU A 32 -21.83 -19.21 4.06
CA LEU A 32 -21.41 -20.17 3.04
C LEU A 32 -22.03 -21.53 3.35
N THR A 33 -22.53 -22.21 2.32
CA THR A 33 -23.02 -23.58 2.41
C THR A 33 -22.50 -24.42 1.24
N THR A 34 -22.30 -25.71 1.47
CA THR A 34 -22.12 -26.73 0.43
C THR A 34 -23.36 -27.61 0.27
N ASP A 35 -24.38 -27.40 1.11
CA ASP A 35 -25.63 -28.14 1.12
C ASP A 35 -26.58 -27.57 0.06
N LYS A 36 -26.85 -28.38 -0.97
CA LYS A 36 -27.74 -28.02 -2.08
C LYS A 36 -29.20 -28.03 -1.67
N ASP A 37 -29.60 -28.89 -0.74
CA ASP A 37 -31.00 -29.00 -0.31
C ASP A 37 -31.35 -27.76 0.52
N LEU A 38 -30.46 -27.38 1.44
CA LEU A 38 -30.58 -26.12 2.19
C LEU A 38 -30.70 -24.91 1.23
N TYR A 39 -29.80 -24.81 0.25
CA TYR A 39 -29.83 -23.71 -0.73
C TYR A 39 -31.12 -23.71 -1.58
N THR A 40 -31.64 -24.89 -1.91
CA THR A 40 -32.87 -25.04 -2.69
C THR A 40 -34.08 -24.59 -1.88
N SER A 41 -34.18 -25.00 -0.61
CA SER A 41 -35.26 -24.61 0.30
C SER A 41 -35.16 -23.17 0.82
N TYR A 42 -34.01 -22.50 0.66
CA TYR A 42 -33.83 -21.13 1.14
C TYR A 42 -34.59 -20.14 0.23
N GLU A 43 -35.57 -19.43 0.79
CA GLU A 43 -36.46 -18.51 0.06
C GLU A 43 -35.93 -17.06 0.03
N ASP A 44 -35.06 -16.71 0.97
CA ASP A 44 -34.44 -15.38 1.07
C ASP A 44 -33.30 -15.19 0.04
N ALA A 45 -32.56 -14.08 0.16
CA ALA A 45 -31.47 -13.74 -0.74
C ALA A 45 -30.40 -14.85 -0.81
N LYS A 46 -30.19 -15.36 -2.02
CA LYS A 46 -29.25 -16.44 -2.28
C LYS A 46 -28.40 -16.21 -3.52
N PHE A 47 -27.18 -16.71 -3.47
CA PHE A 47 -26.20 -16.57 -4.53
C PHE A 47 -25.45 -17.89 -4.69
N GLN A 48 -25.08 -18.25 -5.90
CA GLN A 48 -24.29 -19.45 -6.15
C GLN A 48 -22.98 -19.10 -6.83
N TYR A 49 -21.88 -19.66 -6.34
CA TYR A 49 -20.58 -19.62 -6.99
C TYR A 49 -20.13 -21.04 -7.31
N GLY A 50 -19.96 -21.41 -8.58
CA GLY A 50 -19.58 -22.78 -8.93
C GLY A 50 -19.54 -23.04 -10.44
N ASN A 51 -19.41 -24.31 -10.85
CA ASN A 51 -19.22 -24.65 -12.28
C ASN A 51 -20.50 -24.56 -13.13
N ALA A 52 -21.66 -24.85 -12.54
CA ALA A 52 -22.96 -24.85 -13.20
C ALA A 52 -24.03 -24.34 -12.24
N GLN A 53 -24.99 -23.58 -12.78
CA GLN A 53 -26.13 -23.07 -12.03
C GLN A 53 -27.04 -24.23 -11.61
N LEU A 54 -27.52 -24.18 -10.36
CA LEU A 54 -28.41 -25.18 -9.79
C LEU A 54 -29.89 -24.85 -10.02
N ILE A 55 -30.25 -23.57 -9.90
CA ILE A 55 -31.63 -23.08 -9.99
C ILE A 55 -31.65 -21.91 -10.97
N ASP A 56 -32.44 -22.03 -12.02
CA ASP A 56 -32.58 -20.97 -13.02
C ASP A 56 -33.14 -19.68 -12.40
N GLY A 57 -32.62 -18.53 -12.84
CA GLY A 57 -33.05 -17.21 -12.35
C GLY A 57 -32.54 -16.80 -10.96
N THR A 58 -31.69 -17.60 -10.31
CA THR A 58 -30.92 -17.15 -9.14
C THR A 58 -29.62 -16.46 -9.55
N LEU A 59 -29.08 -15.58 -8.70
CA LEU A 59 -27.74 -15.02 -8.96
C LEU A 59 -26.69 -16.12 -8.96
N PHE A 60 -25.93 -16.21 -10.04
CA PHE A 60 -24.92 -17.25 -10.24
C PHE A 60 -23.65 -16.64 -10.82
N GLN A 61 -22.50 -17.02 -10.25
CA GLN A 61 -21.18 -16.71 -10.82
C GLN A 61 -20.47 -18.01 -11.16
N LYS A 62 -20.06 -18.16 -12.42
CA LYS A 62 -19.26 -19.31 -12.85
C LYS A 62 -17.86 -19.21 -12.26
N SER A 63 -17.38 -20.32 -11.69
CA SER A 63 -16.07 -20.41 -11.04
C SER A 63 -14.98 -20.95 -11.96
N VAL A 64 -13.73 -20.51 -11.75
CA VAL A 64 -12.50 -21.17 -12.19
C VAL A 64 -11.79 -21.86 -11.02
N GLY A 65 -10.76 -22.66 -11.31
CA GLY A 65 -10.14 -23.59 -10.35
C GLY A 65 -9.37 -22.97 -9.17
N ILE A 66 -8.78 -21.79 -9.35
CA ILE A 66 -7.73 -21.24 -8.45
C ILE A 66 -8.14 -21.12 -6.98
N LEU A 67 -9.43 -20.84 -6.70
CA LEU A 67 -9.92 -20.74 -5.32
C LEU A 67 -10.04 -22.10 -4.63
N PHE A 68 -10.02 -23.20 -5.37
CA PHE A 68 -10.17 -24.56 -4.87
C PHE A 68 -8.83 -25.33 -4.83
N GLU A 69 -7.78 -24.75 -5.40
CA GLU A 69 -6.42 -25.27 -5.42
C GLU A 69 -5.68 -25.03 -4.09
N ARG A 70 -4.64 -25.82 -3.83
CA ARG A 70 -3.71 -25.63 -2.71
C ARG A 70 -2.32 -25.22 -3.17
N ASP A 71 -1.86 -25.78 -4.27
CA ASP A 71 -0.54 -25.50 -4.81
C ASP A 71 -0.46 -24.09 -5.40
N ILE A 72 0.77 -23.60 -5.51
CA ILE A 72 1.10 -22.35 -6.20
C ILE A 72 1.77 -22.74 -7.51
N THR A 73 1.04 -22.61 -8.61
CA THR A 73 1.50 -22.97 -9.95
C THR A 73 1.14 -21.88 -10.93
N ASP A 74 1.87 -21.82 -12.04
CA ASP A 74 1.54 -20.89 -13.11
C ASP A 74 0.10 -21.13 -13.61
N GLN A 75 -0.61 -20.04 -13.83
CA GLN A 75 -2.03 -20.05 -14.19
C GLN A 75 -2.16 -19.64 -15.66
N ASN A 76 -2.98 -20.35 -16.43
CA ASN A 76 -3.26 -19.95 -17.81
C ASN A 76 -4.23 -18.76 -17.83
N ILE A 77 -3.70 -17.56 -17.62
CA ILE A 77 -4.47 -16.33 -17.52
C ILE A 77 -4.80 -15.81 -18.91
N LYS A 78 -6.08 -15.85 -19.24
CA LYS A 78 -6.63 -15.13 -20.39
C LYS A 78 -7.19 -13.79 -19.94
N ILE A 79 -6.98 -12.77 -20.75
CA ILE A 79 -7.53 -11.42 -20.58
C ILE A 79 -8.80 -11.31 -21.43
N CYS A 80 -9.83 -10.67 -20.89
CA CYS A 80 -11.02 -10.29 -21.65
C CYS A 80 -11.35 -8.82 -21.40
N ASP A 81 -11.97 -8.19 -22.40
CA ASP A 81 -12.52 -6.85 -22.23
C ASP A 81 -13.80 -6.93 -21.38
N TYR A 82 -13.98 -5.94 -20.51
CA TYR A 82 -15.16 -5.84 -19.66
C TYR A 82 -15.50 -4.37 -19.41
N ASN A 83 -16.63 -3.93 -19.95
CA ASN A 83 -17.01 -2.51 -20.03
C ASN A 83 -15.86 -1.68 -20.64
N ASP A 84 -15.51 -0.55 -20.02
CA ASP A 84 -14.39 0.31 -20.41
C ASP A 84 -13.05 -0.12 -19.77
N SER A 85 -12.92 -1.39 -19.37
CA SER A 85 -11.77 -1.93 -18.66
C SER A 85 -11.45 -3.36 -19.13
N LYS A 86 -10.59 -4.06 -18.37
CA LYS A 86 -10.18 -5.43 -18.63
C LYS A 86 -10.26 -6.28 -17.38
N ALA A 87 -10.45 -7.58 -17.57
CA ALA A 87 -10.45 -8.57 -16.52
C ALA A 87 -9.69 -9.83 -16.92
N ILE A 88 -9.48 -10.72 -15.95
CA ILE A 88 -8.83 -12.01 -16.12
C ILE A 88 -9.77 -13.15 -15.74
N PHE A 89 -9.46 -14.36 -16.21
CA PHE A 89 -10.28 -15.56 -16.02
C PHE A 89 -11.68 -15.46 -16.66
N PRO A 90 -11.77 -15.25 -17.99
CA PRO A 90 -13.05 -15.23 -18.68
C PRO A 90 -13.80 -16.54 -18.49
N VAL A 91 -15.12 -16.44 -18.31
CA VAL A 91 -16.04 -17.57 -18.18
C VAL A 91 -17.07 -17.51 -19.29
N PHE A 92 -17.20 -18.62 -20.03
CA PHE A 92 -18.20 -18.76 -21.08
C PHE A 92 -19.46 -19.41 -20.48
N ASN A 93 -20.38 -18.58 -19.99
CA ASN A 93 -21.71 -18.97 -19.50
C ASN A 93 -22.61 -17.73 -19.39
N ASP A 94 -23.69 -17.69 -20.17
CA ASP A 94 -24.63 -16.56 -20.24
C ASP A 94 -25.41 -16.32 -18.94
N ASN A 95 -25.49 -17.34 -18.06
CA ASN A 95 -26.13 -17.21 -16.76
C ASN A 95 -25.19 -16.66 -15.67
N SER A 96 -23.90 -16.51 -15.97
CA SER A 96 -22.94 -15.95 -15.02
C SER A 96 -23.11 -14.43 -14.93
N ILE A 97 -23.18 -13.87 -13.72
CA ILE A 97 -23.37 -12.42 -13.53
C ILE A 97 -22.22 -11.57 -14.08
N PHE A 98 -21.00 -12.12 -14.14
CA PHE A 98 -19.86 -11.53 -14.85
C PHE A 98 -19.38 -12.48 -15.96
N PRO A 99 -18.84 -11.93 -17.08
CA PRO A 99 -18.22 -12.71 -18.15
C PRO A 99 -16.82 -13.22 -17.79
N PHE A 100 -16.38 -13.01 -16.54
CA PHE A 100 -15.15 -13.53 -15.96
C PHE A 100 -15.41 -13.93 -14.51
N ASP A 101 -14.52 -14.74 -13.93
CA ASP A 101 -14.59 -15.07 -12.51
C ASP A 101 -14.03 -13.93 -11.65
N VAL A 102 -14.94 -13.06 -11.19
CA VAL A 102 -14.60 -11.90 -10.36
C VAL A 102 -13.90 -12.26 -9.05
N PHE A 103 -14.22 -13.40 -8.43
CA PHE A 103 -13.61 -13.81 -7.17
C PHE A 103 -12.21 -14.38 -7.39
N ALA A 104 -12.03 -15.21 -8.42
CA ALA A 104 -10.71 -15.72 -8.79
C ALA A 104 -9.77 -14.59 -9.25
N ALA A 105 -10.27 -13.67 -10.07
CA ALA A 105 -9.51 -12.50 -10.54
C ALA A 105 -9.06 -11.63 -9.36
N SER A 106 -10.00 -11.30 -8.46
CA SER A 106 -9.70 -10.49 -7.28
C SER A 106 -8.73 -11.19 -6.34
N PHE A 107 -8.87 -12.49 -6.11
CA PHE A 107 -7.94 -13.27 -5.29
C PHE A 107 -6.52 -13.25 -5.87
N TYR A 108 -6.36 -13.56 -7.16
CA TYR A 108 -5.07 -13.58 -7.83
C TYR A 108 -4.32 -12.25 -7.69
N ILE A 109 -5.03 -11.14 -7.88
CA ILE A 109 -4.49 -9.79 -7.81
C ILE A 109 -4.16 -9.39 -6.36
N ILE A 110 -5.10 -9.55 -5.42
CA ILE A 110 -4.94 -9.04 -4.05
C ILE A 110 -3.97 -9.88 -3.22
N SER A 111 -3.89 -11.19 -3.47
CA SER A 111 -2.91 -12.07 -2.81
C SER A 111 -1.51 -11.91 -3.39
N ARG A 112 -1.35 -11.10 -4.46
CA ARG A 112 -0.12 -10.96 -5.23
C ARG A 112 0.40 -12.31 -5.72
N TYR A 113 -0.51 -13.18 -6.19
CA TYR A 113 -0.19 -14.57 -6.56
C TYR A 113 1.03 -14.66 -7.51
N GLU A 114 1.11 -13.73 -8.47
CA GLU A 114 2.23 -13.58 -9.41
C GLU A 114 3.62 -13.40 -8.76
N GLU A 115 3.70 -12.87 -7.54
CA GLU A 115 4.99 -12.64 -6.86
C GLU A 115 5.56 -13.91 -6.22
N TYR A 116 4.74 -14.94 -6.04
CA TYR A 116 5.16 -16.27 -5.57
C TYR A 116 5.67 -17.16 -6.71
N LEU A 117 5.39 -16.78 -7.96
CA LEU A 117 5.91 -17.45 -9.15
C LEU A 117 7.30 -16.90 -9.51
N PRO A 118 8.12 -17.63 -10.29
CA PRO A 118 9.39 -17.11 -10.77
C PRO A 118 9.21 -15.76 -11.49
N ASN A 119 9.95 -14.74 -11.03
CA ASN A 119 9.85 -13.37 -11.56
C ASN A 119 11.23 -12.71 -11.65
N VAL A 120 11.33 -11.70 -12.53
CA VAL A 120 12.55 -10.90 -12.68
C VAL A 120 12.48 -9.72 -11.71
N ARG A 121 13.51 -9.58 -10.88
CA ARG A 121 13.58 -8.53 -9.88
C ARG A 121 14.49 -7.40 -10.32
N ASP A 122 14.21 -6.21 -9.82
CA ASP A 122 15.06 -5.05 -10.06
C ASP A 122 16.36 -5.09 -9.23
N ASN A 123 17.19 -4.06 -9.37
CA ASN A 123 18.48 -3.94 -8.65
C ASN A 123 18.35 -3.89 -7.13
N HIS A 124 17.15 -3.68 -6.60
CA HIS A 124 16.85 -3.72 -5.17
C HIS A 124 16.15 -5.03 -4.75
N ASN A 125 16.06 -6.03 -5.62
CA ASN A 125 15.30 -7.28 -5.43
C ASN A 125 13.77 -7.07 -5.28
N ARG A 126 13.23 -6.00 -5.85
CA ARG A 126 11.78 -5.73 -5.82
C ARG A 126 11.09 -6.37 -7.02
N PHE A 127 9.83 -6.72 -6.85
CA PHE A 127 8.97 -7.16 -7.95
C PHE A 127 8.74 -5.99 -8.93
N GLN A 128 8.86 -6.26 -10.23
CA GLN A 128 8.75 -5.23 -11.26
C GLN A 128 7.30 -5.03 -11.70
N PRO A 129 6.83 -3.77 -11.84
CA PRO A 129 5.48 -3.49 -12.31
C PRO A 129 5.16 -4.13 -13.66
N GLN A 130 6.13 -4.19 -14.58
CA GLN A 130 5.97 -4.73 -15.94
C GLN A 130 5.58 -6.21 -15.97
N ASP A 131 5.99 -6.96 -14.95
CA ASP A 131 5.66 -8.36 -14.82
C ASP A 131 4.22 -8.56 -14.31
N SER A 132 3.62 -7.52 -13.71
CA SER A 132 2.27 -7.59 -13.14
C SER A 132 1.18 -7.69 -14.21
N ILE A 133 0.15 -8.47 -13.91
CA ILE A 133 -1.01 -8.62 -14.80
C ILE A 133 -1.76 -7.29 -15.00
N LEU A 134 -1.79 -6.44 -13.97
CA LEU A 134 -2.43 -5.12 -14.04
C LEU A 134 -1.68 -4.16 -14.99
N TYR A 135 -0.35 -4.22 -15.02
CA TYR A 135 0.46 -3.46 -15.98
C TYR A 135 0.21 -3.96 -17.40
N LYS A 136 0.20 -5.29 -17.60
CA LYS A 136 -0.05 -5.91 -18.91
C LYS A 136 -1.44 -5.56 -19.46
N MET A 137 -2.42 -5.37 -18.59
CA MET A 137 -3.76 -4.90 -18.95
C MET A 137 -3.86 -3.37 -19.11
N ASN A 138 -2.84 -2.60 -18.74
CA ASN A 138 -2.83 -1.14 -18.71
C ASN A 138 -3.90 -0.54 -17.76
N ILE A 139 -4.09 -1.16 -16.60
CA ILE A 139 -5.09 -0.74 -15.59
C ILE A 139 -4.48 -0.55 -14.19
N LEU A 140 -3.16 -0.35 -14.10
CA LEU A 140 -2.48 -0.12 -12.81
C LEU A 140 -3.05 1.06 -12.03
N GLU A 141 -3.51 2.10 -12.73
CA GLU A 141 -4.06 3.31 -12.11
C GLU A 141 -5.52 3.15 -11.67
N LYS A 142 -6.08 1.93 -11.74
CA LYS A 142 -7.46 1.62 -11.33
C LYS A 142 -7.46 0.73 -10.07
N PRO A 143 -8.24 1.05 -9.03
CA PRO A 143 -8.49 0.14 -7.92
C PRO A 143 -9.52 -0.92 -8.34
N VAL A 144 -9.12 -1.76 -9.29
CA VAL A 144 -10.02 -2.61 -10.08
C VAL A 144 -10.88 -3.55 -9.23
N ILE A 145 -10.37 -4.06 -8.11
CA ILE A 145 -11.13 -4.93 -7.21
C ILE A 145 -12.26 -4.16 -6.52
N ASN A 146 -12.01 -2.91 -6.10
CA ASN A 146 -13.07 -2.07 -5.53
C ASN A 146 -14.16 -1.80 -6.58
N ILE A 147 -13.77 -1.53 -7.83
CA ILE A 147 -14.70 -1.28 -8.94
C ILE A 147 -15.61 -2.50 -9.15
N TRP A 148 -15.02 -3.69 -9.29
CA TRP A 148 -15.79 -4.94 -9.47
C TRP A 148 -16.67 -5.27 -8.27
N ALA A 149 -16.20 -5.03 -7.04
CA ALA A 149 -17.00 -5.24 -5.85
C ALA A 149 -18.24 -4.34 -5.85
N ILE A 150 -18.10 -3.05 -6.17
CA ILE A 150 -19.22 -2.11 -6.27
C ILE A 150 -20.24 -2.56 -7.33
N GLU A 151 -19.77 -3.04 -8.49
CA GLU A 151 -20.65 -3.59 -9.53
C GLU A 151 -21.40 -4.83 -9.05
N LEU A 152 -20.71 -5.77 -8.40
CA LEU A 152 -21.33 -6.94 -7.78
C LEU A 152 -22.40 -6.53 -6.76
N GLY A 153 -22.10 -5.53 -5.92
CA GLY A 153 -23.04 -4.99 -4.95
C GLY A 153 -24.31 -4.44 -5.61
N LYS A 154 -24.19 -3.72 -6.73
CA LYS A 154 -25.34 -3.22 -7.50
C LYS A 154 -26.22 -4.37 -8.01
N ILE A 155 -25.62 -5.39 -8.62
CA ILE A 155 -26.32 -6.57 -9.13
C ILE A 155 -27.08 -7.28 -7.99
N ILE A 156 -26.45 -7.42 -6.81
CA ILE A 156 -27.07 -8.05 -5.65
C ILE A 156 -28.27 -7.24 -5.15
N VAL A 157 -28.13 -5.92 -5.02
CA VAL A 157 -29.21 -5.04 -4.53
C VAL A 157 -30.37 -4.98 -5.52
N GLU A 158 -30.09 -4.98 -6.83
CA GLU A 158 -31.12 -5.02 -7.86
C GLU A 158 -32.00 -6.27 -7.73
N ARG A 159 -31.40 -7.43 -7.46
CA ARG A 159 -32.13 -8.68 -7.24
C ARG A 159 -32.77 -8.75 -5.85
N TYR A 160 -32.09 -8.22 -4.85
CA TYR A 160 -32.46 -8.30 -3.44
C TYR A 160 -32.43 -6.90 -2.77
N PRO A 161 -33.46 -6.06 -2.99
CA PRO A 161 -33.47 -4.67 -2.53
C PRO A 161 -33.37 -4.47 -1.01
N GLN A 162 -33.62 -5.53 -0.24
CA GLN A 162 -33.51 -5.53 1.23
C GLN A 162 -32.06 -5.66 1.72
N ILE A 163 -31.10 -6.01 0.84
CA ILE A 163 -29.67 -5.99 1.16
C ILE A 163 -29.20 -4.53 1.15
N GLN A 164 -28.61 -4.10 2.26
CA GLN A 164 -28.02 -2.78 2.37
C GLN A 164 -26.51 -2.88 2.22
N LEU A 165 -25.95 -2.10 1.29
CA LEU A 165 -24.51 -1.98 1.13
C LEU A 165 -23.94 -1.01 2.17
N ARG A 166 -22.70 -1.24 2.58
CA ARG A 166 -21.94 -0.30 3.41
C ARG A 166 -21.77 1.02 2.66
N LYS A 167 -22.14 2.10 3.32
CA LYS A 167 -21.79 3.45 2.87
C LYS A 167 -20.36 3.75 3.32
N LYS A 168 -19.43 3.79 2.37
CA LYS A 168 -18.05 4.21 2.58
C LYS A 168 -17.92 5.70 2.27
N THR A 169 -16.91 6.33 2.85
CA THR A 169 -16.49 7.69 2.52
C THR A 169 -15.02 7.65 2.16
N PHE A 170 -14.63 8.42 1.15
CA PHE A 170 -13.24 8.65 0.82
C PHE A 170 -12.40 9.00 2.06
N LYS A 171 -11.19 8.44 2.14
CA LYS A 171 -10.20 8.76 3.16
C LYS A 171 -8.89 9.14 2.51
N PHE A 172 -8.19 10.09 3.12
CA PHE A 172 -6.87 10.51 2.71
C PHE A 172 -5.88 10.37 3.87
N ILE A 173 -4.75 9.71 3.64
CA ILE A 173 -3.71 9.49 4.65
C ILE A 173 -2.35 9.88 4.05
N PRO A 174 -1.78 11.04 4.43
CA PRO A 174 -0.40 11.36 4.09
C PRO A 174 0.55 10.58 5.00
N THR A 175 1.66 10.13 4.44
CA THR A 175 2.68 9.39 5.16
C THR A 175 4.07 9.91 4.82
N TYR A 176 4.97 9.87 5.80
CA TYR A 176 6.31 10.44 5.68
C TYR A 176 7.38 9.40 6.02
N ASP A 177 8.30 9.16 5.10
CA ASP A 177 9.47 8.31 5.31
C ASP A 177 10.66 9.19 5.68
N ILE A 178 11.26 8.91 6.85
CA ILE A 178 12.37 9.69 7.41
C ILE A 178 13.67 8.92 7.24
N ASP A 179 14.21 8.96 6.02
CA ASP A 179 15.49 8.35 5.64
C ASP A 179 16.67 9.09 6.28
N ALA A 180 16.53 10.40 6.40
CA ALA A 180 17.50 11.26 7.06
C ALA A 180 16.78 12.44 7.73
N ALA A 181 16.87 12.54 9.05
CA ALA A 181 16.26 13.65 9.78
C ALA A 181 16.94 15.00 9.51
N TRP A 182 18.23 15.00 9.17
CA TRP A 182 19.01 16.21 8.87
C TRP A 182 19.96 15.99 7.68
N ALA A 183 20.15 17.02 6.87
CA ALA A 183 21.15 17.04 5.81
C ALA A 183 22.56 17.28 6.37
N TYR A 184 22.69 18.15 7.37
CA TYR A 184 23.97 18.61 7.91
C TYR A 184 24.08 18.44 9.42
N LYS A 185 23.07 18.85 10.18
CA LYS A 185 23.10 18.83 11.65
C LYS A 185 23.20 17.41 12.18
N ASN A 186 23.74 17.28 13.40
CA ASN A 186 23.76 16.04 14.20
C ASN A 186 24.55 14.84 13.60
N LYS A 187 25.24 14.97 12.46
CA LYS A 187 25.99 13.87 11.80
C LYS A 187 27.33 13.52 12.47
N GLY A 188 27.73 14.23 13.52
CA GLY A 188 29.02 14.01 14.22
C GLY A 188 30.22 14.57 13.47
N ILE A 189 31.36 14.72 14.15
CA ILE A 189 32.54 15.43 13.63
C ILE A 189 33.10 14.72 12.39
N PHE A 190 33.29 13.40 12.43
CA PHE A 190 33.90 12.65 11.33
C PHE A 190 33.11 12.73 10.01
N ARG A 191 31.78 12.60 10.04
CA ARG A 191 30.94 12.74 8.83
C ARG A 191 30.94 14.18 8.32
N THR A 192 31.01 15.16 9.22
CA THR A 192 31.06 16.57 8.85
C THR A 192 32.40 16.93 8.19
N THR A 193 33.53 16.51 8.77
CA THR A 193 34.87 16.78 8.22
C THR A 193 35.09 16.07 6.89
N SER A 194 34.75 14.78 6.79
CA SER A 194 34.82 14.04 5.52
C SER A 194 33.95 14.68 4.43
N ALA A 195 32.78 15.20 4.77
CA ALA A 195 31.95 15.93 3.83
C ALA A 195 32.60 17.24 3.37
N PHE A 196 33.17 18.05 4.27
CA PHE A 196 33.92 19.24 3.89
C PHE A 196 35.13 18.92 2.99
N CYS A 197 35.89 17.87 3.30
CA CYS A 197 37.02 17.45 2.46
C CYS A 197 36.55 17.03 1.06
N ARG A 198 35.47 16.25 0.96
CA ARG A 198 34.90 15.85 -0.34
C ARG A 198 34.41 17.06 -1.13
N ASP A 199 33.68 17.97 -0.49
CA ASP A 199 33.12 19.15 -1.15
C ASP A 199 34.27 20.10 -1.60
N LEU A 200 35.37 20.18 -0.84
CA LEU A 200 36.58 20.91 -1.24
C LEU A 200 37.32 20.26 -2.42
N LEU A 201 37.48 18.93 -2.41
CA LEU A 201 38.08 18.19 -3.53
C LEU A 201 37.26 18.31 -4.82
N ARG A 202 35.93 18.49 -4.70
CA ARG A 202 35.02 18.75 -5.82
C ARG A 202 34.90 20.22 -6.20
N LEU A 203 35.58 21.12 -5.49
CA LEU A 203 35.49 22.59 -5.65
C LEU A 203 34.06 23.14 -5.50
N ASP A 204 33.20 22.45 -4.73
CA ASP A 204 31.81 22.84 -4.47
C ASP A 204 31.73 23.81 -3.27
N PHE A 205 32.20 25.05 -3.51
CA PHE A 205 32.25 26.09 -2.48
C PHE A 205 30.85 26.51 -1.99
N ASP A 206 29.82 26.35 -2.82
CA ASP A 206 28.44 26.65 -2.44
C ASP A 206 27.90 25.67 -1.41
N GLU A 207 28.16 24.36 -1.57
CA GLU A 207 27.80 23.35 -0.59
C GLU A 207 28.58 23.52 0.73
N ILE A 208 29.87 23.88 0.65
CA ILE A 208 30.69 24.22 1.84
C ILE A 208 30.07 25.39 2.60
N LYS A 209 29.75 26.49 1.91
CA LYS A 209 29.14 27.68 2.51
C LYS A 209 27.78 27.36 3.11
N ARG A 210 26.97 26.54 2.43
CA ARG A 210 25.67 26.08 2.91
C ARG A 210 25.80 25.26 4.19
N ARG A 211 26.63 24.21 4.18
CA ARG A 211 26.93 23.35 5.33
C ARG A 211 27.39 24.18 6.52
N TRP A 212 28.34 25.09 6.31
CA TRP A 212 28.85 25.97 7.38
C TRP A 212 27.77 26.90 7.95
N SER A 213 26.93 27.47 7.10
CA SER A 213 25.84 28.35 7.53
C SER A 213 24.80 27.60 8.39
N VAL A 214 24.45 26.38 8.00
CA VAL A 214 23.52 25.53 8.77
C VAL A 214 24.13 25.13 10.12
N LEU A 215 25.40 24.71 10.14
CA LEU A 215 26.09 24.30 11.37
C LEU A 215 26.28 25.45 12.36
N ARG A 216 26.37 26.70 11.88
CA ARG A 216 26.38 27.91 12.73
C ARG A 216 24.99 28.48 13.03
N ASN A 217 23.92 27.75 12.71
CA ASN A 217 22.52 28.18 12.89
C ASN A 217 22.17 29.50 12.18
N LYS A 218 22.91 29.89 11.15
CA LYS A 218 22.57 31.04 10.28
C LYS A 218 21.51 30.69 9.23
N ARG A 219 21.26 29.39 9.04
CA ARG A 219 20.25 28.84 8.15
C ARG A 219 19.65 27.59 8.80
N MET A 220 18.36 27.34 8.55
CA MET A 220 17.72 26.08 8.90
C MET A 220 18.34 24.91 8.13
N ASP A 221 18.34 23.72 8.73
CA ASP A 221 18.75 22.53 8.01
C ASP A 221 17.64 22.18 7.00
N PRO A 222 17.95 21.94 5.72
CA PRO A 222 16.92 21.76 4.70
C PRO A 222 16.03 20.54 4.94
N PHE A 223 16.48 19.53 5.67
CA PHE A 223 15.67 18.33 5.94
C PHE A 223 14.83 18.48 7.22
N ASP A 224 15.07 19.53 8.01
CA ASP A 224 14.33 19.83 9.24
C ASP A 224 13.03 20.57 8.91
N THR A 225 12.13 19.86 8.22
CA THR A 225 10.86 20.37 7.69
C THR A 225 9.67 20.00 8.57
N PHE A 226 9.93 19.45 9.75
CA PHE A 226 8.92 18.87 10.64
C PHE A 226 7.93 19.90 11.19
N ASP A 227 8.39 21.12 11.48
CA ASP A 227 7.49 22.17 11.98
C ASP A 227 6.46 22.56 10.91
N TYR A 228 6.90 22.70 9.65
CA TYR A 228 6.01 22.91 8.50
C TYR A 228 5.00 21.75 8.35
N GLN A 229 5.45 20.50 8.46
CA GLN A 229 4.57 19.33 8.40
C GLN A 229 3.53 19.33 9.53
N ILE A 230 3.94 19.66 10.76
CA ILE A 230 3.07 19.73 11.94
C ILE A 230 2.05 20.88 11.84
N GLU A 231 2.43 22.02 11.29
CA GLU A 231 1.51 23.13 11.02
C GLU A 231 0.47 22.75 9.97
N LEU A 232 0.92 22.16 8.86
CA LEU A 232 0.06 21.78 7.75
C LEU A 232 -0.96 20.68 8.13
N GLN A 233 -0.55 19.69 8.92
CA GLN A 233 -1.49 18.68 9.43
C GLN A 233 -2.54 19.29 10.37
N LYS A 234 -2.20 20.32 11.15
CA LYS A 234 -3.15 21.01 12.04
C LYS A 234 -4.13 21.85 11.23
N GLU A 235 -3.64 22.58 10.24
CA GLU A 235 -4.45 23.38 9.29
C GLU A 235 -5.49 22.50 8.60
N LEU A 236 -5.07 21.37 8.05
CA LEU A 236 -5.92 20.47 7.26
C LEU A 236 -6.59 19.35 8.07
N LYS A 237 -6.41 19.34 9.40
CA LYS A 237 -6.96 18.31 10.32
C LYS A 237 -6.60 16.87 9.93
N LEU A 238 -5.36 16.68 9.51
CA LEU A 238 -4.80 15.39 9.06
C LEU A 238 -4.16 14.63 10.22
N ASN A 239 -4.18 13.29 10.14
CA ASN A 239 -3.50 12.39 11.07
C ASN A 239 -2.44 11.58 10.30
N PRO A 240 -1.26 12.15 10.03
CA PRO A 240 -0.22 11.48 9.24
C PRO A 240 0.42 10.30 9.96
N LEU A 241 1.09 9.44 9.18
CA LEU A 241 1.97 8.38 9.67
C LEU A 241 3.43 8.71 9.33
N TYR A 242 4.33 8.52 10.29
CA TYR A 242 5.77 8.68 10.08
C TYR A 242 6.49 7.36 10.22
N PHE A 243 7.31 6.99 9.24
CA PHE A 243 8.16 5.80 9.29
C PHE A 243 9.61 6.22 9.50
N ILE A 244 10.21 5.80 10.62
CA ILE A 244 11.52 6.27 11.05
C ILE A 244 12.60 5.23 10.80
N LEU A 245 13.62 5.59 10.02
CA LEU A 245 14.78 4.73 9.78
C LEU A 245 15.65 4.67 11.03
N CYS A 246 15.67 3.51 11.69
CA CYS A 246 16.40 3.25 12.94
C CYS A 246 17.61 2.30 12.76
N GLY A 247 17.99 2.05 11.50
CA GLY A 247 19.12 1.22 11.12
C GLY A 247 20.48 1.81 11.52
N ASP A 248 21.49 0.94 11.52
CA ASP A 248 22.89 1.37 11.63
C ASP A 248 23.32 2.01 10.29
N TYR A 249 24.27 2.96 10.35
CA TYR A 249 24.71 3.68 9.15
C TYR A 249 25.34 2.74 8.11
N ALA A 250 24.84 2.80 6.87
CA ALA A 250 25.29 1.98 5.75
C ALA A 250 25.22 2.75 4.42
N ASP A 251 25.43 2.09 3.29
CA ASP A 251 25.42 2.74 1.97
C ASP A 251 24.05 3.29 1.57
N ASN A 252 22.98 2.54 1.83
CA ASN A 252 21.62 3.03 1.60
C ASN A 252 20.98 3.61 2.86
N ASP A 253 21.51 3.29 4.06
CA ASP A 253 20.95 3.73 5.34
C ASP A 253 21.73 4.92 5.91
N LYS A 254 21.31 6.15 5.57
CA LYS A 254 22.11 7.37 5.81
C LYS A 254 21.73 8.19 7.03
N ASN A 255 20.71 7.77 7.79
CA ASN A 255 20.25 8.51 8.96
C ASN A 255 21.33 8.64 10.05
N ILE A 256 21.05 9.43 11.08
CA ILE A 256 21.89 9.48 12.27
C ILE A 256 21.51 8.37 13.24
N SER A 257 22.45 8.00 14.12
CA SER A 257 22.20 6.95 15.11
C SER A 257 21.04 7.35 16.03
N ILE A 258 20.15 6.39 16.31
CA ILE A 258 19.07 6.53 17.29
C ILE A 258 19.57 6.78 18.73
N LEU A 259 20.86 6.57 19.00
CA LEU A 259 21.48 6.95 20.27
C LEU A 259 21.68 8.47 20.42
N ASN A 260 21.56 9.23 19.34
CA ASN A 260 21.67 10.69 19.38
C ASN A 260 20.45 11.30 20.09
N SER A 261 20.68 12.05 21.18
CA SER A 261 19.62 12.66 21.98
C SER A 261 18.71 13.61 21.19
N ASN A 262 19.26 14.36 20.22
CA ASN A 262 18.45 15.25 19.37
C ASN A 262 17.52 14.44 18.47
N PHE A 263 17.97 13.27 17.97
CA PHE A 263 17.10 12.39 17.18
C PHE A 263 15.98 11.79 18.03
N GLN A 264 16.31 11.33 19.24
CA GLN A 264 15.29 10.81 20.16
C GLN A 264 14.25 11.87 20.52
N ASN A 265 14.68 13.11 20.75
CA ASN A 265 13.78 14.23 21.03
C ASN A 265 12.88 14.54 19.82
N LEU A 266 13.44 14.52 18.61
CA LEU A 266 12.65 14.67 17.38
C LEU A 266 11.61 13.56 17.23
N ILE A 267 12.00 12.30 17.42
CA ILE A 267 11.09 11.14 17.33
C ILE A 267 9.95 11.27 18.35
N LYS A 268 10.27 11.64 19.59
CA LYS A 268 9.26 11.89 20.64
C LYS A 268 8.31 13.01 20.23
N ARG A 269 8.85 14.15 19.75
CA ARG A 269 8.06 15.29 19.27
C ARG A 269 7.11 14.89 18.14
N ILE A 270 7.59 14.13 17.14
CA ILE A 270 6.71 13.59 16.08
C ILE A 270 5.62 12.71 16.71
N GLY A 271 6.02 11.86 17.65
CA GLY A 271 5.14 10.95 18.36
C GLY A 271 4.03 11.60 19.21
N ASP A 272 4.17 12.88 19.54
CA ASP A 272 3.15 13.69 20.25
C ASP A 272 2.01 14.15 19.31
N TYR A 273 2.28 14.23 18.00
CA TYR A 273 1.35 14.78 17.00
C TYR A 273 0.94 13.79 15.92
N ALA A 274 1.58 12.62 15.83
CA ALA A 274 1.35 11.65 14.77
C ALA A 274 1.66 10.21 15.24
N HIS A 275 1.18 9.25 14.45
CA HIS A 275 1.54 7.85 14.64
C HIS A 275 2.92 7.58 14.03
N VAL A 276 3.72 6.77 14.73
CA VAL A 276 5.11 6.46 14.33
C VAL A 276 5.27 4.96 14.14
N GLY A 277 5.72 4.57 12.95
CA GLY A 277 6.08 3.21 12.57
C GLY A 277 7.58 3.05 12.37
N ILE A 278 8.03 1.80 12.28
CA ILE A 278 9.41 1.49 11.93
C ILE A 278 9.59 1.62 10.40
N HIS A 279 10.74 2.15 9.97
CA HIS A 279 11.22 2.04 8.60
C HIS A 279 12.41 1.07 8.57
N PRO A 280 12.19 -0.27 8.46
CA PRO A 280 13.29 -1.23 8.56
C PRO A 280 14.33 -0.95 7.49
N SER A 281 15.60 -0.97 7.89
CA SER A 281 16.71 -0.53 7.06
C SER A 281 16.89 -1.38 5.80
N TYR A 282 17.56 -0.83 4.79
CA TYR A 282 17.93 -1.56 3.58
C TYR A 282 18.74 -2.82 3.92
N SER A 283 19.58 -2.69 4.94
CA SER A 283 20.45 -3.75 5.46
C SER A 283 19.70 -4.86 6.23
N SER A 284 18.48 -4.57 6.70
CA SER A 284 17.60 -5.51 7.43
C SER A 284 16.84 -6.48 6.53
N TYR A 285 16.93 -6.31 5.20
CA TYR A 285 16.23 -7.13 4.21
C TYR A 285 16.39 -8.64 4.48
N LEU A 286 15.26 -9.29 4.78
CA LEU A 286 15.16 -10.72 5.13
C LEU A 286 15.96 -11.16 6.37
N LYS A 287 16.35 -10.22 7.24
CA LYS A 287 17.11 -10.49 8.47
C LYS A 287 16.30 -10.12 9.70
N LYS A 288 15.51 -11.07 10.20
CA LYS A 288 14.62 -10.91 11.37
C LYS A 288 15.31 -10.26 12.57
N ASP A 289 16.52 -10.68 12.92
CA ASP A 289 17.22 -10.15 14.10
C ASP A 289 17.56 -8.66 13.98
N ILE A 290 17.83 -8.19 12.76
CA ILE A 290 18.09 -6.77 12.50
C ILE A 290 16.77 -5.99 12.61
N VAL A 291 15.70 -6.47 11.99
CA VAL A 291 14.37 -5.84 12.09
C VAL A 291 13.93 -5.76 13.56
N LYS A 292 14.08 -6.86 14.32
CA LYS A 292 13.78 -6.93 15.75
C LYS A 292 14.57 -5.90 16.55
N LYS A 293 15.87 -5.77 16.29
CA LYS A 293 16.75 -4.78 16.93
C LYS A 293 16.28 -3.35 16.63
N GLU A 294 15.95 -3.04 15.39
CA GLU A 294 15.50 -1.71 14.96
C GLU A 294 14.14 -1.34 15.55
N VAL A 295 13.18 -2.27 15.54
CA VAL A 295 11.88 -2.14 16.21
C VAL A 295 12.06 -1.88 17.71
N SER A 296 12.90 -2.67 18.38
CA SER A 296 13.17 -2.53 19.82
C SER A 296 13.80 -1.18 20.17
N ARG A 297 14.67 -0.65 19.32
CA ARG A 297 15.29 0.68 19.48
C ARG A 297 14.22 1.78 19.41
N LEU A 298 13.37 1.75 18.39
CA LEU A 298 12.30 2.74 18.24
C LEU A 298 11.29 2.67 19.39
N SER A 299 10.88 1.45 19.76
CA SER A 299 10.02 1.21 20.93
C SER A 299 10.62 1.78 22.21
N SER A 300 11.94 1.60 22.43
CA SER A 300 12.65 2.11 23.60
C SER A 300 12.67 3.63 23.70
N VAL A 301 12.69 4.34 22.56
CA VAL A 301 12.65 5.81 22.49
C VAL A 301 11.26 6.35 22.79
N LEU A 302 10.23 5.73 22.21
CA LEU A 302 8.84 6.16 22.32
C LEU A 302 8.12 5.61 23.56
N LYS A 303 8.69 4.62 24.24
CA LYS A 303 8.08 3.91 25.39
C LYS A 303 6.71 3.31 25.08
N ARG A 304 6.55 2.78 23.86
CA ARG A 304 5.36 2.07 23.39
C ARG A 304 5.73 0.99 22.39
N GLU A 305 4.80 0.05 22.19
CA GLU A 305 4.92 -0.96 21.14
C GLU A 305 4.89 -0.30 19.76
N ILE A 306 5.62 -0.89 18.81
CA ILE A 306 5.65 -0.46 17.42
C ILE A 306 4.94 -1.52 16.61
N THR A 307 3.82 -1.15 16.00
CA THR A 307 2.91 -2.09 15.30
C THR A 307 2.74 -1.76 13.82
N MET A 308 3.46 -0.76 13.31
CA MET A 308 3.41 -0.33 11.91
C MET A 308 4.79 -0.37 11.29
N SER A 309 4.87 -0.79 10.03
CA SER A 309 6.12 -0.87 9.26
C SER A 309 5.94 -0.34 7.84
N ARG A 310 7.02 0.22 7.29
CA ARG A 310 7.22 0.40 5.86
C ARG A 310 8.65 0.07 5.49
N GLN A 311 8.88 -0.81 4.54
CA GLN A 311 10.22 -1.25 4.14
C GLN A 311 10.97 -0.11 3.44
N HIS A 312 12.22 0.15 3.85
CA HIS A 312 13.09 1.09 3.13
C HIS A 312 13.31 0.61 1.70
N PHE A 313 13.27 1.55 0.74
CA PHE A 313 13.24 1.29 -0.71
C PHE A 313 12.02 0.48 -1.20
N LEU A 314 11.00 0.26 -0.36
CA LEU A 314 9.86 -0.63 -0.62
C LEU A 314 10.32 -2.06 -0.92
N ARG A 315 11.39 -2.48 -0.23
CA ARG A 315 12.08 -3.74 -0.48
C ARG A 315 11.32 -4.92 0.11
N LEU A 316 10.24 -5.29 -0.58
CA LEU A 316 9.31 -6.33 -0.20
C LEU A 316 9.55 -7.63 -0.96
N TYR A 317 9.65 -8.74 -0.24
CA TYR A 317 9.76 -10.09 -0.79
C TYR A 317 8.71 -10.99 -0.13
N LEU A 318 7.71 -11.41 -0.90
CA LEU A 318 6.62 -12.23 -0.39
C LEU A 318 6.95 -13.72 -0.44
N PRO A 319 6.51 -14.50 0.56
CA PRO A 319 5.84 -14.06 1.81
C PRO A 319 6.80 -13.61 2.93
N GLN A 320 8.11 -13.85 2.79
CA GLN A 320 9.09 -13.84 3.87
C GLN A 320 9.19 -12.50 4.60
N SER A 321 9.15 -11.36 3.89
CA SER A 321 9.16 -10.04 4.51
C SER A 321 7.97 -9.86 5.47
N TYR A 322 6.78 -10.33 5.10
CA TYR A 322 5.58 -10.22 5.92
C TYR A 322 5.53 -11.25 7.05
N GLN A 323 6.04 -12.46 6.82
CA GLN A 323 6.22 -13.45 7.89
C GLN A 323 7.14 -12.91 9.00
N ILE A 324 8.25 -12.26 8.64
CA ILE A 324 9.13 -11.58 9.61
C ILE A 324 8.38 -10.49 10.39
N LEU A 325 7.55 -9.68 9.73
CA LEU A 325 6.76 -8.65 10.41
C LEU A 325 5.74 -9.28 11.39
N ILE A 326 5.05 -10.34 10.99
CA ILE A 326 4.09 -11.08 11.83
C ILE A 326 4.79 -11.65 13.08
N GLU A 327 5.96 -12.27 12.91
CA GLU A 327 6.75 -12.84 14.02
C GLU A 327 7.29 -11.78 15.01
N LEU A 328 7.22 -10.50 14.65
CA LEU A 328 7.63 -9.36 15.47
C LEU A 328 6.43 -8.53 15.94
N ASP A 329 5.22 -9.09 15.88
CA ASP A 329 3.96 -8.46 16.31
C ASP A 329 3.66 -7.12 15.60
N ILE A 330 4.18 -6.94 14.38
CA ILE A 330 3.79 -5.84 13.50
C ILE A 330 2.42 -6.18 12.91
N LEU A 331 1.47 -5.24 13.07
CA LEU A 331 0.07 -5.43 12.69
C LEU A 331 -0.28 -4.76 11.37
N ASN A 332 0.48 -3.75 10.94
CA ASN A 332 0.19 -2.96 9.75
C ASN A 332 1.46 -2.76 8.91
N ASP A 333 1.38 -3.09 7.62
CA ASP A 333 2.42 -2.77 6.65
C ASP A 333 1.90 -1.75 5.61
N TYR A 334 2.76 -0.78 5.27
CA TYR A 334 2.48 0.30 4.33
C TYR A 334 3.43 0.30 3.13
N SER A 335 3.99 -0.86 2.79
CA SER A 335 5.02 -1.04 1.75
C SER A 335 4.45 -1.44 0.39
N MET A 336 3.17 -1.84 0.33
CA MET A 336 2.53 -2.39 -0.87
C MET A 336 2.22 -1.32 -1.92
N GLY A 337 3.24 -0.90 -2.65
CA GLY A 337 3.14 -0.07 -3.84
C GLY A 337 4.34 -0.31 -4.75
N TYR A 338 4.41 0.45 -5.85
CA TYR A 338 5.54 0.40 -6.77
C TYR A 338 6.43 1.63 -6.58
N ALA A 339 7.74 1.43 -6.66
CA ALA A 339 8.69 2.55 -6.66
C ALA A 339 8.69 3.29 -8.00
N SER A 340 8.64 2.54 -9.11
CA SER A 340 8.86 3.06 -10.46
C SER A 340 7.60 3.42 -11.24
N GLN A 341 6.41 3.14 -10.70
CA GLN A 341 5.13 3.40 -11.35
C GLN A 341 4.12 3.89 -10.32
N ALA A 342 3.24 4.80 -10.74
CA ALA A 342 2.09 5.19 -9.93
C ALA A 342 0.93 4.20 -10.16
N GLY A 343 0.09 4.00 -9.15
CA GLY A 343 -1.07 3.13 -9.21
C GLY A 343 -1.12 2.05 -8.12
N PHE A 344 -2.11 1.18 -8.21
CA PHE A 344 -2.50 0.23 -7.18
C PHE A 344 -1.84 -1.12 -7.40
N ARG A 345 -0.70 -1.37 -6.74
CA ARG A 345 0.00 -2.66 -6.81
C ARG A 345 -0.89 -3.85 -6.44
N ALA A 346 -1.78 -3.70 -5.47
CA ALA A 346 -2.73 -4.74 -5.06
C ALA A 346 -4.07 -4.68 -5.81
N GLY A 347 -4.24 -3.79 -6.80
CA GLY A 347 -5.52 -3.55 -7.48
C GLY A 347 -6.65 -3.09 -6.55
N TYR A 348 -6.32 -2.60 -5.35
CA TYR A 348 -7.24 -2.33 -4.26
C TYR A 348 -6.81 -1.05 -3.53
N ALA A 349 -7.77 -0.19 -3.18
CA ALA A 349 -7.57 1.12 -2.57
C ALA A 349 -7.86 1.15 -1.06
N ASP A 350 -8.09 0.00 -0.42
CA ASP A 350 -8.36 -0.06 1.01
C ASP A 350 -7.45 -1.05 1.72
N THR A 351 -7.57 -1.08 3.05
CA THR A 351 -6.86 -2.02 3.89
C THR A 351 -7.41 -3.43 3.74
N PHE A 352 -6.55 -4.42 3.54
CA PHE A 352 -6.92 -5.84 3.51
C PHE A 352 -5.99 -6.68 4.39
N ALA A 353 -6.39 -7.88 4.78
CA ALA A 353 -5.51 -8.80 5.51
C ALA A 353 -4.54 -9.49 4.55
N PHE A 354 -3.27 -9.64 4.93
CA PHE A 354 -2.34 -10.44 4.16
C PHE A 354 -2.77 -11.91 4.17
N PHE A 355 -2.97 -12.47 2.97
CA PHE A 355 -3.10 -13.90 2.76
C PHE A 355 -1.74 -14.49 2.45
N ASP A 356 -1.20 -15.25 3.40
CA ASP A 356 0.04 -15.99 3.19
C ASP A 356 -0.29 -17.19 2.29
N LEU A 357 0.03 -17.04 1.00
CA LEU A 357 -0.31 -18.03 -0.02
C LEU A 357 0.50 -19.32 0.16
N GLU A 358 1.74 -19.22 0.66
CA GLU A 358 2.62 -20.37 0.93
C GLU A 358 2.02 -21.26 2.03
N ASN A 359 1.49 -20.63 3.10
CA ASN A 359 0.84 -21.33 4.20
C ASN A 359 -0.69 -21.51 4.02
N ASP A 360 -1.25 -21.07 2.88
CA ASP A 360 -2.68 -21.05 2.57
C ASP A 360 -3.55 -20.50 3.71
N ILE A 361 -3.15 -19.38 4.32
CA ILE A 361 -3.81 -18.84 5.52
C ILE A 361 -3.96 -17.33 5.50
N LYS A 362 -5.15 -16.86 5.93
CA LYS A 362 -5.37 -15.44 6.24
C LYS A 362 -4.66 -15.07 7.55
N THR A 363 -3.78 -14.08 7.50
CA THR A 363 -3.04 -13.61 8.68
C THR A 363 -3.73 -12.42 9.36
N LYS A 364 -3.16 -11.96 10.48
CA LYS A 364 -3.60 -10.72 11.17
C LYS A 364 -2.93 -9.46 10.64
N LEU A 365 -1.85 -9.59 9.85
CA LEU A 365 -1.14 -8.45 9.28
C LEU A 365 -2.06 -7.75 8.27
N LYS A 366 -2.29 -6.46 8.46
CA LYS A 366 -3.08 -5.62 7.56
C LYS A 366 -2.15 -4.87 6.60
N ILE A 367 -2.47 -4.94 5.31
CA ILE A 367 -1.74 -4.28 4.24
C ILE A 367 -2.49 -3.01 3.85
N HIS A 368 -1.75 -1.90 3.82
CA HIS A 368 -2.22 -0.58 3.48
C HIS A 368 -1.50 -0.11 2.21
N PRO A 369 -2.05 -0.40 1.03
CA PRO A 369 -1.40 -0.06 -0.23
C PRO A 369 -1.35 1.46 -0.42
N PHE A 370 -0.23 1.95 -0.96
CA PHE A 370 -0.11 3.35 -1.39
C PHE A 370 -0.07 3.41 -2.91
N ALA A 371 -0.58 4.50 -3.48
CA ALA A 371 -0.72 4.63 -4.93
C ALA A 371 0.28 5.61 -5.57
N LEU A 372 0.88 6.49 -4.76
CA LEU A 372 1.76 7.55 -5.26
C LEU A 372 2.86 7.89 -4.25
N MET A 373 4.06 8.13 -4.77
CA MET A 373 5.23 8.57 -4.03
C MET A 373 5.93 9.72 -4.76
N ASP A 374 6.52 10.67 -4.02
CA ASP A 374 7.35 11.74 -4.58
C ASP A 374 8.48 11.24 -5.49
N GLY A 375 9.27 10.29 -5.02
CA GLY A 375 10.35 9.67 -5.80
C GLY A 375 9.84 8.98 -7.06
N THR A 376 8.64 8.38 -7.05
CA THR A 376 8.03 7.81 -8.27
C THR A 376 7.85 8.87 -9.33
N MET A 377 7.24 10.00 -8.97
CA MET A 377 6.95 11.08 -9.91
C MET A 377 8.22 11.73 -10.44
N ARG A 378 9.18 12.07 -9.57
CA ARG A 378 10.41 12.75 -10.01
C ARG A 378 11.48 11.82 -10.57
N ASP A 379 11.90 10.81 -9.81
CA ASP A 379 13.11 10.05 -10.15
C ASP A 379 12.86 8.99 -11.22
N TYR A 380 11.66 8.40 -11.21
CA TYR A 380 11.31 7.33 -12.13
C TYR A 380 10.54 7.83 -13.35
N LEU A 381 9.45 8.57 -13.13
CA LEU A 381 8.61 9.08 -14.21
C LEU A 381 9.11 10.41 -14.79
N GLN A 382 10.02 11.11 -14.09
CA GLN A 382 10.61 12.38 -14.52
C GLN A 382 9.58 13.48 -14.82
N LEU A 383 8.47 13.45 -14.08
CA LEU A 383 7.40 14.43 -14.21
C LEU A 383 7.81 15.76 -13.58
N ASP A 384 7.39 16.86 -14.21
CA ASP A 384 7.44 18.17 -13.58
C ASP A 384 6.35 18.34 -12.50
N THR A 385 6.33 19.48 -11.81
CA THR A 385 5.35 19.71 -10.73
C THR A 385 3.89 19.78 -11.22
N GLN A 386 3.64 20.21 -12.45
CA GLN A 386 2.29 20.31 -12.99
C GLN A 386 1.79 18.93 -13.44
N GLU A 387 2.62 18.17 -14.15
CA GLU A 387 2.33 16.79 -14.54
C GLU A 387 2.13 15.89 -13.31
N SER A 388 2.96 16.07 -12.29
CA SER A 388 2.83 15.37 -11.00
C SER A 388 1.50 15.67 -10.31
N PHE A 389 1.05 16.92 -10.36
CA PHE A 389 -0.25 17.30 -9.80
C PHE A 389 -1.42 16.65 -10.55
N GLU A 390 -1.41 16.66 -11.89
CA GLU A 390 -2.46 16.01 -12.68
C GLU A 390 -2.46 14.48 -12.48
N LYS A 391 -1.28 13.86 -12.34
CA LYS A 391 -1.18 12.44 -11.99
C LYS A 391 -1.78 12.15 -10.61
N ALA A 392 -1.44 12.93 -9.59
CA ALA A 392 -2.00 12.79 -8.26
C ALA A 392 -3.52 12.98 -8.25
N LYS A 393 -4.00 14.03 -8.93
CA LYS A 393 -5.42 14.34 -9.08
C LYS A 393 -6.20 13.20 -9.73
N SER A 394 -5.67 12.61 -10.80
CA SER A 394 -6.26 11.45 -11.47
C SER A 394 -6.45 10.28 -10.50
N LEU A 395 -5.39 9.89 -9.78
CA LEU A 395 -5.46 8.78 -8.84
C LEU A 395 -6.36 9.06 -7.63
N ILE A 396 -6.38 10.29 -7.12
CA ILE A 396 -7.30 10.70 -6.06
C ILE A 396 -8.76 10.54 -6.53
N ASN A 397 -9.07 10.93 -7.77
CA ASN A 397 -10.41 10.77 -8.33
C ASN A 397 -10.81 9.29 -8.47
N GLU A 398 -9.89 8.42 -8.89
CA GLU A 398 -10.15 6.97 -8.92
C GLU A 398 -10.49 6.41 -7.54
N VAL A 399 -9.80 6.85 -6.48
CA VAL A 399 -10.14 6.44 -5.11
C VAL A 399 -11.44 7.06 -4.61
N LYS A 400 -11.73 8.33 -4.95
CA LYS A 400 -13.01 8.98 -4.63
C LYS A 400 -14.19 8.23 -5.29
N ASN A 401 -14.03 7.78 -6.54
CA ASN A 401 -15.06 7.03 -7.27
C ASN A 401 -15.45 5.71 -6.58
N VAL A 402 -14.53 5.10 -5.83
CA VAL A 402 -14.78 3.88 -5.05
C VAL A 402 -14.93 4.12 -3.54
N ASN A 403 -14.91 5.39 -3.10
CA ASN A 403 -14.89 5.78 -1.69
C ASN A 403 -13.84 5.01 -0.85
N GLY A 404 -12.65 4.79 -1.43
CA GLY A 404 -11.54 4.07 -0.79
C GLY A 404 -10.63 4.98 0.03
N THR A 405 -9.43 4.48 0.33
CA THR A 405 -8.40 5.18 1.11
C THR A 405 -7.18 5.51 0.26
N PHE A 406 -6.96 6.79 -0.04
CA PHE A 406 -5.77 7.24 -0.77
C PHE A 406 -4.62 7.48 0.21
N ILE A 407 -3.57 6.66 0.10
CA ILE A 407 -2.35 6.78 0.88
C ILE A 407 -1.24 7.39 0.00
N LEU A 408 -0.70 8.52 0.45
CA LEU A 408 0.38 9.26 -0.21
C LEU A 408 1.70 9.06 0.54
N LEU A 409 2.79 8.72 -0.16
CA LEU A 409 4.12 8.54 0.42
C LEU A 409 5.01 9.74 0.05
N TRP A 410 5.53 10.42 1.07
CA TRP A 410 6.44 11.56 0.91
C TRP A 410 7.67 11.42 1.78
N HIS A 411 8.73 12.17 1.49
CA HIS A 411 9.93 12.25 2.32
C HIS A 411 10.08 13.66 2.90
N ASN A 412 10.64 13.78 4.11
CA ASN A 412 10.89 15.09 4.71
C ASN A 412 11.90 15.92 3.90
N GLU A 413 12.85 15.26 3.25
CA GLU A 413 13.79 15.89 2.31
C GLU A 413 13.04 16.59 1.16
N THR A 414 11.97 15.99 0.63
CA THR A 414 11.20 16.57 -0.49
C THR A 414 10.60 17.92 -0.14
N LEU A 415 10.23 18.09 1.13
CA LEU A 415 9.68 19.33 1.65
C LEU A 415 10.76 20.39 1.95
N SER A 416 12.02 20.14 1.58
CA SER A 416 13.06 21.17 1.67
C SER A 416 12.88 22.26 0.61
N GLY A 417 12.26 21.93 -0.53
CA GLY A 417 12.14 22.87 -1.66
C GLY A 417 13.48 23.23 -2.29
N GLU A 418 14.54 22.46 -2.02
CA GLU A 418 15.91 22.78 -2.45
C GLU A 418 16.45 21.76 -3.45
N LYS A 419 17.42 22.19 -4.27
CA LYS A 419 18.09 21.33 -5.26
C LYS A 419 17.05 20.68 -6.17
N ARG A 420 17.04 19.34 -6.24
CA ARG A 420 16.10 18.55 -7.04
C ARG A 420 14.63 18.60 -6.57
N TRP A 421 14.32 19.35 -5.52
CA TRP A 421 12.98 19.47 -4.94
C TRP A 421 12.39 20.88 -5.07
N GLU A 422 12.98 21.75 -5.90
CA GLU A 422 12.41 23.07 -6.17
C GLU A 422 10.96 22.98 -6.67
N GLY A 423 10.05 23.74 -6.03
CA GLY A 423 8.61 23.70 -6.33
C GLY A 423 7.82 22.56 -5.67
N TRP A 424 8.47 21.55 -5.07
CA TRP A 424 7.79 20.37 -4.53
C TRP A 424 7.02 20.63 -3.24
N ILE A 425 7.40 21.63 -2.44
CA ILE A 425 6.60 22.08 -1.28
C ILE A 425 5.22 22.57 -1.75
N THR A 426 5.19 23.40 -2.80
CA THR A 426 3.96 23.94 -3.37
C THR A 426 3.11 22.83 -4.00
N LEU A 427 3.74 21.90 -4.72
CA LEU A 427 3.06 20.71 -5.25
C LEU A 427 2.42 19.91 -4.12
N TYR A 428 3.17 19.62 -3.06
CA TYR A 428 2.67 18.84 -1.93
C TYR A 428 1.42 19.50 -1.32
N ARG A 429 1.48 20.81 -1.05
CA ARG A 429 0.31 21.54 -0.54
C ARG A 429 -0.88 21.47 -1.48
N LYS A 430 -0.68 21.65 -2.80
CA LYS A 430 -1.76 21.51 -3.79
C LYS A 430 -2.42 20.13 -3.78
N ILE A 431 -1.62 19.06 -3.66
CA ILE A 431 -2.15 17.69 -3.58
C ILE A 431 -2.98 17.51 -2.31
N LEU A 432 -2.48 17.99 -1.16
CA LEU A 432 -3.20 17.92 0.10
C LEU A 432 -4.53 18.69 0.02
N ASP A 433 -4.50 19.93 -0.44
CA ASP A 433 -5.69 20.77 -0.59
C ASP A 433 -6.74 20.07 -1.50
N TYR A 434 -6.32 19.47 -2.62
CA TYR A 434 -7.22 18.74 -3.52
C TYR A 434 -7.79 17.45 -2.90
N ALA A 435 -7.00 16.76 -2.07
CA ALA A 435 -7.44 15.55 -1.40
C ALA A 435 -8.41 15.85 -0.25
N THR A 436 -8.24 16.98 0.46
CA THR A 436 -9.02 17.31 1.67
C THR A 436 -10.22 18.23 1.41
N HIS A 437 -10.26 18.91 0.27
CA HIS A 437 -11.39 19.74 -0.14
C HIS A 437 -12.10 19.08 -1.33
N LEU A 438 -13.44 18.98 -1.25
CA LEU A 438 -14.37 18.13 -2.03
C LEU A 438 -14.56 16.75 -1.41
#